data_AF-G4CQH0-F1
#
_entry.id   AF-G4CQH0-F1
#
_cell.length_a   1.000
_cell.length_b   1.000
_cell.length_c   1.000
_cell.angle_alpha   90.00
_cell.angle_beta   90.00
_cell.angle_gamma   90.00
#
_symmetry.space_group_name_H-M   'P 1'
#
loop_
_entity.id
_entity.type
_entity.pdbx_description
1 polymer ?
#
loop_
_entity_poly.entity_id
_entity_poly.type
_entity_poly.pdbx_seq_one_letter_code
_entity_poly.pdbx_strand_id
1 'polypeptide(L)'
;MALVGWLFFRVFFAGWVDAQSAQEYIAGMILLGVAPCTAMVFVWSQLVKGDPNYTLVQVSVNDLIMIVAYAPIAGVLLGVSDIEIPWNTLILSTVLYVLLPLLAGWLNYLRLAALYQK
;
A
#
# COMPACT_ATOMS: atom_id res chain seq x y z
N MET A 1 5.76 -5.73 -9.34
CA MET A 1 5.23 -4.77 -10.34
C MET A 1 6.31 -3.95 -11.02
N ALA A 2 7.38 -3.53 -10.32
CA ALA A 2 8.51 -2.79 -10.90
C ALA A 2 9.06 -3.37 -12.23
N LEU A 3 9.41 -4.67 -12.23
CA LEU A 3 9.96 -5.35 -13.42
C LEU A 3 8.96 -5.40 -14.57
N VAL A 4 7.68 -5.65 -14.29
CA VAL A 4 6.61 -5.66 -15.30
C VAL A 4 6.45 -4.27 -15.91
N GLY A 5 6.47 -3.23 -15.08
CA GLY A 5 6.35 -1.85 -15.53
C GLY A 5 7.52 -1.42 -16.40
N TRP A 6 8.74 -1.73 -15.97
CA TRP A 6 9.94 -1.48 -16.74
C TRP A 6 9.87 -2.18 -18.11
N LEU A 7 9.53 -3.47 -18.13
CA LEU A 7 9.43 -4.26 -19.36
C LEU A 7 8.38 -3.67 -20.34
N PHE A 8 7.20 -3.30 -19.84
CA PHE A 8 6.15 -2.74 -20.68
C PHE A 8 6.55 -1.39 -21.29
N PHE A 9 6.99 -0.44 -20.48
CA PHE A 9 7.21 0.94 -20.94
C PHE A 9 8.59 1.16 -21.57
N ARG A 10 9.61 0.35 -21.24
CA ARG A 10 10.95 0.47 -21.84
C ARG A 10 11.21 -0.48 -23.01
N VAL A 11 10.44 -1.57 -23.16
CA VAL A 11 10.65 -2.55 -24.24
C VAL A 11 9.47 -2.57 -25.21
N PHE A 12 8.25 -2.83 -24.74
CA PHE A 12 7.11 -3.03 -25.63
C PHE A 12 6.51 -1.72 -26.16
N PHE A 13 6.42 -0.69 -25.33
CA PHE A 13 5.75 0.59 -25.65
C PHE A 13 6.71 1.76 -25.80
N ALA A 14 8.02 1.50 -25.91
CA ALA A 14 9.05 2.54 -25.98
C ALA A 14 8.87 3.54 -27.14
N GLY A 15 8.23 3.12 -28.25
CA GLY A 15 7.95 3.99 -29.39
C GLY A 15 6.62 4.75 -29.31
N TRP A 16 5.76 4.45 -28.34
CA TRP A 16 4.40 5.01 -28.24
C TRP A 16 4.24 5.95 -27.05
N VAL A 17 5.10 5.81 -26.04
CA VAL A 17 5.07 6.61 -24.81
C VAL A 17 6.36 7.40 -24.72
N ASP A 18 6.24 8.69 -24.46
CA ASP A 18 7.40 9.54 -24.23
C ASP A 18 8.16 9.08 -22.97
N ALA A 19 9.47 9.30 -22.96
CA ALA A 19 10.34 8.80 -21.90
C ALA A 19 9.97 9.33 -20.50
N GLN A 20 9.36 10.52 -20.42
CA GLN A 20 8.98 11.14 -19.16
C GLN A 20 7.72 10.47 -18.59
N SER A 21 6.66 10.34 -19.39
CA SER A 21 5.42 9.65 -19.00
C SER A 21 5.66 8.18 -18.67
N ALA A 22 6.54 7.51 -19.42
CA ALA A 22 6.96 6.13 -19.14
C ALA A 22 7.55 5.99 -17.73
N GLN A 23 8.38 6.95 -17.31
CA GLN A 23 9.01 6.95 -16.00
C GLN A 23 7.97 7.19 -14.89
N GLU A 24 7.01 8.10 -15.10
CA GLU A 24 5.90 8.35 -14.15
C GLU A 24 4.98 7.13 -14.00
N TYR A 25 4.67 6.42 -15.10
CA TYR A 25 3.88 5.18 -15.04
C TYR A 25 4.61 4.06 -14.30
N ILE A 26 5.93 3.93 -14.50
CA ILE A 26 6.75 2.97 -13.73
C ILE A 26 6.71 3.32 -12.24
N ALA A 27 6.86 4.60 -11.88
CA ALA A 27 6.73 5.05 -10.49
C ALA A 27 5.37 4.65 -9.89
N GLY A 28 4.28 4.94 -10.61
CA GLY A 28 2.92 4.61 -10.20
C GLY A 28 2.72 3.11 -9.97
N MET A 29 3.21 2.26 -10.88
CA MET A 29 3.12 0.81 -10.73
C MET A 29 3.95 0.25 -9.58
N ILE A 30 5.10 0.87 -9.28
CA ILE A 30 5.89 0.51 -8.09
C ILE A 30 5.07 0.82 -6.83
N LEU A 31 4.56 2.05 -6.71
CA LEU A 31 3.77 2.47 -5.55
C LEU A 31 2.52 1.60 -5.36
N LEU A 32 1.79 1.32 -6.44
CA LEU A 32 0.63 0.41 -6.42
C LEU A 32 0.99 -1.01 -6.02
N GLY A 33 2.16 -1.51 -6.45
CA GLY A 33 2.62 -2.86 -6.12
C GLY A 33 3.11 -3.02 -4.68
N VAL A 34 3.55 -1.93 -4.04
CA VAL A 34 3.98 -1.92 -2.63
C VAL A 34 2.78 -1.70 -1.71
N ALA A 35 1.71 -1.03 -2.16
CA ALA A 35 0.54 -0.78 -1.34
C ALA A 35 -0.20 -2.08 -0.96
N PRO A 36 -0.59 -2.25 0.33
CA PRO A 36 -1.37 -3.40 0.75
C PRO A 36 -2.83 -3.25 0.30
N CYS A 37 -3.51 -4.38 0.04
CA CYS A 37 -4.96 -4.40 -0.13
C CYS A 37 -5.62 -5.09 1.07
N THR A 38 -6.58 -4.40 1.71
CA THR A 38 -7.08 -4.81 3.03
C THR A 38 -8.56 -5.18 2.96
N ALA A 39 -9.41 -4.27 2.49
CA ALA A 39 -10.85 -4.50 2.35
C ALA A 39 -11.18 -5.58 1.30
N MET A 40 -10.44 -5.62 0.19
CA MET A 40 -10.74 -6.54 -0.91
C MET A 40 -10.49 -8.01 -0.51
N VAL A 41 -9.46 -8.27 0.32
CA VAL A 41 -9.11 -9.62 0.77
C VAL A 41 -10.23 -10.26 1.58
N PHE A 42 -10.96 -9.48 2.38
CA PHE A 42 -12.12 -9.99 3.11
C PHE A 42 -13.24 -10.47 2.17
N VAL A 43 -13.53 -9.70 1.11
CA VAL A 43 -14.54 -10.08 0.12
C VAL A 43 -14.12 -11.36 -0.59
N TRP A 44 -12.86 -11.46 -1.04
CA TRP A 44 -12.34 -12.67 -1.67
C TRP A 44 -12.39 -13.89 -0.74
N SER A 45 -12.00 -13.70 0.52
CA SER A 45 -12.07 -14.76 1.54
C SER A 45 -13.50 -15.25 1.72
N GLN A 46 -14.49 -14.35 1.79
CA GLN A 46 -15.90 -14.75 1.85
C GLN A 46 -16.37 -15.51 0.60
N LEU A 47 -15.98 -15.08 -0.60
CA LEU A 47 -16.36 -15.74 -1.85
C LEU A 47 -15.86 -17.18 -1.95
N VAL A 48 -14.67 -17.46 -1.38
CA VAL A 48 -14.08 -18.81 -1.36
C VAL A 48 -14.41 -19.61 -0.10
N LYS A 49 -15.32 -19.11 0.76
CA LYS A 49 -15.65 -19.71 2.06
C LYS A 49 -14.44 -19.88 2.99
N GLY A 50 -13.52 -18.92 2.96
CA GLY A 50 -12.37 -18.85 3.84
C GLY A 50 -12.73 -18.53 5.28
N ASP A 51 -11.77 -18.75 6.19
CA ASP A 51 -11.92 -18.42 7.61
C ASP A 51 -11.76 -16.90 7.83
N PRO A 52 -12.79 -16.19 8.30
CA PRO A 52 -12.74 -14.74 8.51
C PRO A 52 -11.80 -14.34 9.66
N ASN A 53 -11.64 -15.18 10.70
CA ASN A 53 -10.74 -14.89 11.82
C ASN A 53 -9.29 -15.00 11.38
N TYR A 54 -8.96 -16.04 10.62
CA TYR A 54 -7.62 -16.18 10.03
C TYR A 54 -7.31 -15.01 9.09
N THR A 55 -8.26 -14.66 8.23
CA THR A 55 -8.14 -13.52 7.30
C THR A 55 -7.91 -12.21 8.06
N LEU A 56 -8.67 -11.98 9.13
CA LEU A 56 -8.52 -10.79 9.97
C LEU A 56 -7.12 -10.71 10.60
N VAL A 57 -6.62 -11.80 11.18
CA VAL A 57 -5.27 -11.82 11.77
C VAL A 57 -4.21 -11.56 10.70
N GLN A 58 -4.32 -12.20 9.53
CA GLN A 58 -3.36 -12.04 8.44
C GLN A 58 -3.32 -10.60 7.91
N VAL A 59 -4.48 -10.01 7.61
CA VAL A 59 -4.57 -8.63 7.11
C VAL A 59 -4.09 -7.65 8.18
N SER A 60 -4.48 -7.84 9.44
CA SER A 60 -4.07 -6.94 10.54
C SER A 60 -2.55 -6.95 10.76
N VAL A 61 -1.92 -8.13 10.73
CA VAL A 61 -0.46 -8.25 10.88
C VAL A 61 0.26 -7.59 9.70
N ASN A 62 -0.23 -7.82 8.48
CA ASN A 62 0.32 -7.20 7.28
C ASN A 62 0.24 -5.67 7.36
N ASP A 63 -0.90 -5.11 7.76
CA ASP A 63 -1.09 -3.66 7.85
C ASP A 63 -0.16 -3.04 8.89
N LEU A 64 0.01 -3.68 10.06
CA LEU A 64 0.94 -3.22 11.10
C LEU A 64 2.39 -3.16 10.60
N ILE A 65 2.83 -4.18 9.87
CA ILE A 65 4.18 -4.20 9.26
C ILE A 65 4.31 -3.07 8.24
N MET A 66 3.28 -2.86 7.42
CA MET A 66 3.32 -1.90 6.32
C MET A 66 3.34 -0.44 6.78
N ILE A 67 2.87 -0.11 7.99
CA ILE A 67 3.03 1.24 8.58
C ILE A 67 4.48 1.69 8.55
N VAL A 68 5.42 0.78 8.81
CA VAL A 68 6.86 1.08 8.87
C VAL A 68 7.57 0.66 7.59
N ALA A 69 7.14 -0.43 6.95
CA ALA A 69 7.83 -1.02 5.80
C ALA A 69 7.48 -0.33 4.46
N TYR A 70 6.32 0.31 4.32
CA TYR A 70 5.85 0.89 3.06
C TYR A 70 6.82 1.94 2.50
N ALA A 71 7.12 2.99 3.27
CA ALA A 71 7.96 4.09 2.80
C ALA A 71 9.41 3.66 2.48
N PRO A 72 10.09 2.84 3.32
CA PRO A 72 11.40 2.29 2.98
C PRO A 72 11.39 1.44 1.71
N ILE A 73 10.44 0.51 1.55
CA ILE A 73 10.37 -0.38 0.38
C ILE A 73 10.10 0.43 -0.90
N ALA A 74 9.14 1.37 -0.84
CA ALA A 74 8.85 2.26 -1.96
C ALA A 74 10.07 3.11 -2.33
N GLY A 75 10.77 3.69 -1.35
CA GLY A 75 11.99 4.46 -1.56
C GLY A 75 13.11 3.66 -2.23
N VAL A 76 13.36 2.43 -1.77
CA VAL A 76 14.37 1.54 -2.38
C VAL A 76 14.02 1.22 -3.83
N LEU A 77 12.76 0.84 -4.10
CA LEU A 77 12.35 0.44 -5.46
C LEU A 77 12.33 1.61 -6.46
N LEU A 78 11.96 2.82 -6.00
CA LEU A 78 12.03 4.03 -6.82
C LEU A 78 13.48 4.46 -7.06
N GLY A 79 14.34 4.37 -6.05
CA GLY A 79 15.77 4.69 -6.16
C GLY A 79 16.52 3.78 -7.14
N VAL A 80 16.20 2.48 -7.18
CA VAL A 80 16.75 1.54 -8.18
C VAL A 80 16.32 1.89 -9.60
N SER A 81 15.22 2.63 -9.77
CA SER A 81 14.69 3.02 -11.07
C SER A 81 15.15 4.42 -11.52
N ASP A 82 16.09 5.08 -10.81
CA ASP A 82 16.52 6.47 -11.02
C ASP A 82 15.34 7.47 -10.99
N ILE A 83 14.34 7.21 -10.16
CA ILE A 83 13.18 8.11 -9.96
C ILE A 83 13.42 8.92 -8.70
N GLU A 84 13.26 10.25 -8.79
CA GLU A 84 13.35 11.13 -7.62
C GLU A 84 12.33 10.68 -6.56
N ILE A 85 12.82 10.36 -5.36
CA ILE A 85 12.00 9.79 -4.29
C ILE A 85 11.35 10.93 -3.51
N PRO A 86 10.02 11.11 -3.55
CA PRO A 86 9.36 12.18 -2.82
C PRO A 86 9.16 11.78 -1.35
N TRP A 87 10.24 11.73 -0.58
CA TRP A 87 10.25 11.27 0.83
C TRP A 87 9.24 12.02 1.70
N ASN A 88 9.17 13.34 1.55
CA ASN A 88 8.22 14.16 2.30
C ASN A 88 6.78 13.73 2.02
N THR A 89 6.44 13.50 0.75
CA THR A 89 5.11 13.04 0.34
C THR A 89 4.81 11.63 0.82
N LEU A 90 5.75 10.70 0.72
CA LEU A 90 5.57 9.32 1.19
C LEU A 90 5.31 9.24 2.69
N ILE A 91 6.08 9.98 3.49
CA ILE A 91 5.92 10.04 4.94
C ILE A 91 4.60 10.71 5.30
N LEU A 92 4.32 11.88 4.70
CA LEU A 92 3.08 12.63 4.95
C LEU A 92 1.84 11.81 4.59
N SER A 93 1.83 11.12 3.45
CA SER A 93 0.75 10.22 3.05
C SER A 93 0.59 9.04 4.01
N THR A 94 1.68 8.44 4.49
CA THR A 94 1.62 7.33 5.46
C THR A 94 0.99 7.80 6.78
N VAL A 95 1.40 8.97 7.27
CA VAL A 95 0.84 9.53 8.51
C VAL A 95 -0.64 9.89 8.34
N LEU A 96 -1.00 10.58 7.26
CA LEU A 96 -2.36 11.06 7.05
C LEU A 96 -3.35 9.95 6.69
N TYR A 97 -2.97 9.00 5.84
CA TYR A 97 -3.89 8.00 5.32
C TYR A 97 -3.82 6.65 6.03
N VAL A 98 -2.74 6.35 6.76
CA VAL A 98 -2.61 5.08 7.50
C VAL A 98 -2.68 5.32 9.01
N LEU A 99 -1.77 6.13 9.54
CA LEU A 99 -1.61 6.28 10.99
C LEU A 99 -2.81 6.99 11.64
N LEU A 100 -3.26 8.11 11.06
CA LEU A 100 -4.34 8.90 11.62
C LEU A 100 -5.69 8.15 11.66
N PRO A 101 -6.15 7.49 10.57
CA PRO A 101 -7.38 6.69 10.60
C PRO A 101 -7.29 5.50 11.56
N LEU A 102 -6.12 4.85 11.63
CA LEU A 102 -5.90 3.73 12.55
C LEU A 102 -6.03 4.16 14.01
N LEU A 103 -5.39 5.28 14.38
CA LEU A 103 -5.48 5.84 15.73
C LEU A 103 -6.92 6.27 16.06
N ALA A 104 -7.61 6.92 15.12
CA ALA A 104 -9.00 7.32 15.29
C ALA A 104 -9.92 6.10 15.51
N GLY A 105 -9.74 5.04 14.73
CA GLY A 105 -10.46 3.77 14.89
C GLY A 105 -10.19 3.12 16.25
N TRP A 106 -8.93 3.03 16.66
CA TRP A 106 -8.52 2.48 17.96
C TRP A 106 -9.11 3.26 19.14
N LEU A 107 -9.05 4.59 19.10
CA LEU A 107 -9.63 5.44 20.13
C LEU A 107 -11.15 5.28 20.24
N ASN A 108 -11.84 5.17 19.11
CA ASN A 108 -13.29 4.90 19.10
C ASN A 108 -13.61 3.52 19.68
N TYR A 109 -12.83 2.49 19.35
CA TYR A 109 -12.98 1.16 19.91
C TYR A 109 -12.85 1.16 21.44
N LEU A 110 -11.80 1.80 21.98
CA LEU A 110 -11.60 1.90 23.42
C LEU A 110 -12.76 2.62 24.13
N ARG A 111 -13.27 3.70 23.53
CA ARG A 111 -14.44 4.44 24.07
C ARG A 111 -15.69 3.58 24.09
N LEU A 112 -15.97 2.85 23.01
CA LEU A 112 -17.13 1.96 22.92
C LEU A 112 -17.03 0.79 23.92
N ALA A 113 -15.85 0.18 24.05
CA ALA A 113 -15.61 -0.88 25.01
C ALA A 113 -15.87 -0.42 26.46
N ALA A 114 -15.43 0.79 26.81
CA ALA A 114 -15.67 1.38 28.12
C ALA A 114 -17.16 1.70 28.39
N LEU A 115 -17.95 1.97 27.35
CA LEU A 115 -19.39 2.23 27.46
C LEU A 115 -20.22 0.94 27.59
N TYR A 116 -19.82 -0.13 26.90
CA TYR A 116 -20.52 -1.43 26.91
C TYR A 116 -20.15 -2.33 28.10
N GLN A 117 -19.08 -2.03 28.84
CA GLN A 117 -18.72 -2.71 30.08
C GLN A 117 -19.39 -2.11 31.34
N LYS A 118 -20.26 -1.09 31.19
CA LYS A 118 -21.16 -0.60 32.24
C LYS A 118 -22.55 -1.24 32.10
#